data_AF-A0A5Q0HB88-F1
#
_entry.id   AF-A0A5Q0HB88-F1
#
_cell.length_a   1.000
_cell.length_b   1.000
_cell.length_c   1.000
_cell.angle_alpha   90.00
_cell.angle_beta   90.00
_cell.angle_gamma   90.00
#
_symmetry.space_group_name_H-M   'P 1'
#
loop_
_entity.id
_entity.type
_entity.pdbx_description
1 polymer ?
#
loop_
_entity_poly.entity_id
_entity_poly.type
_entity_poly.pdbx_seq_one_letter_code
_entity_poly.pdbx_strand_id
1 'polypeptide(L)'
;MDPLLPNFPPVADPYSFTELPEDALNATWGALRTHSLAWHPDADLDEQLRRWPLTGGGDPDTAAVVTVPSRAVAAADVLVRHGFAPLLVTAARLPGRGRAGGGAVGVRELVAADLDAAVALHLETVRFDGRFGMVTERPSSADRLREHVAALLDRDEPCAWVAEVGGEPAGLLYCDLPGHSDWIAGRTRVRPVAYLGLLGVRAEHRGRGVGAALAGHAHRVLDGAGVGVVLLHHALPNPLSTPFWYGQGYRPLWTTWQRRPAR
;
A
#
# COMPACT_ATOMS: atom_id res chain seq x y z
N MET A 1 23.88 -2.26 -1.92
CA MET A 1 22.56 -2.46 -1.29
C MET A 1 21.87 -1.09 -1.16
N ASP A 2 20.56 -0.94 -1.37
CA ASP A 2 19.88 0.37 -1.31
C ASP A 2 19.96 0.95 0.12
N PRO A 3 20.38 2.22 0.30
CA PRO A 3 20.55 2.83 1.63
C PRO A 3 19.25 3.10 2.39
N LEU A 4 18.09 2.74 1.86
CA LEU A 4 16.83 2.75 2.62
C LEU A 4 16.51 1.40 3.22
N LEU A 5 17.07 0.30 2.70
CA LEU A 5 16.75 -1.03 3.19
C LEU A 5 17.26 -1.21 4.63
N PRO A 6 16.51 -1.95 5.47
CA PRO A 6 16.99 -2.39 6.77
C PRO A 6 18.12 -3.39 6.63
N ASN A 7 18.74 -3.75 7.76
CA ASN A 7 19.58 -4.94 7.80
C ASN A 7 18.71 -6.19 7.66
N PHE A 8 19.28 -7.25 7.10
CA PHE A 8 18.63 -8.55 6.95
C PHE A 8 19.20 -9.49 8.03
N PRO A 9 18.55 -9.61 9.19
CA PRO A 9 18.98 -10.60 10.17
C PRO A 9 18.73 -12.02 9.60
N PRO A 10 19.55 -13.01 9.97
CA PRO A 10 19.30 -14.41 9.62
C PRO A 10 17.91 -14.84 10.08
N VAL A 11 17.23 -15.63 9.26
CA VAL A 11 15.90 -16.16 9.55
C VAL A 11 16.02 -17.69 9.72
N ALA A 12 15.74 -18.19 10.94
CA ALA A 12 15.86 -19.61 11.25
C ALA A 12 14.75 -20.45 10.61
N ASP A 13 13.51 -19.96 10.65
CA ASP A 13 12.37 -20.51 9.91
C ASP A 13 11.80 -19.42 8.99
N PRO A 14 12.01 -19.52 7.66
CA PRO A 14 11.58 -18.50 6.73
C PRO A 14 10.09 -18.56 6.42
N TYR A 15 9.35 -19.60 6.85
CA TYR A 15 7.96 -19.78 6.49
C TYR A 15 7.04 -19.33 7.61
N SER A 16 5.97 -18.61 7.26
CA SER A 16 4.89 -18.31 8.18
C SER A 16 3.54 -18.47 7.51
N PHE A 17 2.50 -18.64 8.32
CA PHE A 17 1.11 -18.72 7.88
C PHE A 17 0.26 -17.80 8.74
N THR A 18 -0.65 -17.06 8.09
CA THR A 18 -1.62 -16.21 8.76
C THR A 18 -3.00 -16.41 8.16
N GLU A 19 -4.02 -16.39 9.01
CA GLU A 19 -5.42 -16.42 8.62
C GLU A 19 -6.15 -15.22 9.22
N LEU A 20 -6.94 -14.54 8.40
CA LEU A 20 -7.74 -13.38 8.79
C LEU A 20 -9.22 -13.75 8.85
N PRO A 21 -9.97 -13.25 9.84
CA PRO A 21 -11.42 -13.24 9.79
C PRO A 21 -11.91 -12.50 8.53
N GLU A 22 -12.93 -13.03 7.86
CA GLU A 22 -13.50 -12.43 6.65
C GLU A 22 -14.04 -11.02 6.87
N ASP A 23 -14.48 -10.73 8.10
CA ASP A 23 -15.03 -9.44 8.51
C ASP A 23 -13.98 -8.43 9.00
N ALA A 24 -12.69 -8.80 9.04
CA ALA A 24 -11.61 -7.90 9.40
C ALA A 24 -11.30 -6.91 8.28
N LEU A 25 -10.98 -5.65 8.61
CA LEU A 25 -10.57 -4.64 7.62
C LEU A 25 -9.43 -5.13 6.71
N ASN A 26 -8.47 -5.86 7.28
CA ASN A 26 -7.32 -6.36 6.53
C ASN A 26 -7.67 -7.43 5.48
N ALA A 27 -8.83 -8.09 5.60
CA ALA A 27 -9.30 -9.05 4.61
C ALA A 27 -9.62 -8.41 3.25
N THR A 28 -9.79 -7.08 3.19
CA THR A 28 -9.94 -6.33 1.94
C THR A 28 -8.64 -6.29 1.12
N TRP A 29 -7.49 -6.36 1.79
CA TRP A 29 -6.18 -6.09 1.18
C TRP A 29 -5.43 -7.35 0.70
N GLY A 30 -6.06 -8.52 0.76
CA GLY A 30 -5.43 -9.78 0.37
C GLY A 30 -6.34 -11.01 0.45
N ALA A 31 -5.72 -12.17 0.29
CA ALA A 31 -6.31 -13.46 0.57
C ALA A 31 -6.52 -13.65 2.08
N LEU A 32 -7.55 -14.40 2.48
CA LEU A 32 -7.82 -14.69 3.90
C LEU A 32 -6.71 -15.53 4.54
N ARG A 33 -6.16 -16.47 3.77
CA ARG A 33 -5.07 -17.36 4.21
C ARG A 33 -3.81 -17.04 3.40
N THR A 34 -2.76 -16.62 4.10
CA THR A 34 -1.50 -16.23 3.47
C THR A 34 -0.34 -17.04 4.03
N HIS A 35 0.32 -17.78 3.14
CA HIS A 35 1.65 -18.31 3.38
C HIS A 35 2.67 -17.22 3.02
N SER A 36 3.56 -16.87 3.93
CA SER A 36 4.65 -15.93 3.66
C SER A 36 6.02 -16.61 3.73
N LEU A 37 6.93 -16.21 2.84
CA LEU A 37 8.35 -16.56 2.88
C LEU A 37 9.17 -15.30 3.17
N ALA A 38 9.85 -15.29 4.31
CA ALA A 38 10.79 -14.25 4.71
C ALA A 38 12.10 -14.40 3.92
N TRP A 39 12.26 -13.56 2.90
CA TRP A 39 13.45 -13.57 2.04
C TRP A 39 14.71 -13.08 2.77
N HIS A 40 15.85 -13.69 2.43
CA HIS A 40 17.18 -13.26 2.87
C HIS A 40 18.17 -13.28 1.70
N PRO A 41 19.11 -12.32 1.58
CA PRO A 41 20.04 -12.26 0.44
C PRO A 41 20.95 -13.49 0.31
N ASP A 42 21.32 -14.09 1.44
CA ASP A 42 22.22 -15.26 1.47
C ASP A 42 21.47 -16.60 1.41
N ALA A 43 20.13 -16.59 1.30
CA ALA A 43 19.34 -17.80 1.23
C ALA A 43 19.24 -18.32 -0.21
N ASP A 44 19.24 -19.65 -0.36
CA ASP A 44 18.85 -20.31 -1.61
C ASP A 44 17.33 -20.24 -1.78
N LEU A 45 16.86 -19.16 -2.42
CA LEU A 45 15.44 -18.91 -2.66
C LEU A 45 14.79 -20.02 -3.49
N ASP A 46 15.52 -20.61 -4.44
CA ASP A 46 14.97 -21.67 -5.30
C ASP A 46 14.72 -22.95 -4.48
N GLU A 47 15.66 -23.34 -3.62
CA GLU A 47 15.46 -24.45 -2.68
C GLU A 47 14.33 -24.17 -1.69
N GLN A 48 14.24 -22.96 -1.13
CA GLN A 48 13.18 -22.61 -0.19
C GLN A 48 11.80 -22.69 -0.85
N LEU A 49 11.64 -22.16 -2.07
CA LEU A 49 10.38 -22.25 -2.80
C LEU A 49 9.99 -23.70 -3.11
N ARG A 50 10.95 -24.58 -3.41
CA ARG A 50 10.70 -26.01 -3.66
C ARG A 50 10.28 -26.78 -2.40
N ARG A 51 10.75 -26.37 -1.22
CA ARG A 51 10.43 -27.01 0.07
C ARG A 51 9.25 -26.40 0.80
N TRP A 52 8.70 -25.29 0.32
CA TRP A 52 7.68 -24.53 1.03
C TRP A 52 6.38 -25.34 1.20
N PRO A 53 5.98 -25.70 2.44
CA PRO A 53 4.74 -26.44 2.68
C PRO A 53 3.50 -25.55 2.51
N LEU A 54 3.05 -25.38 1.26
CA LEU A 54 1.82 -24.64 0.95
C LEU A 54 0.59 -25.53 1.15
N THR A 55 -0.51 -24.91 1.57
CA THR A 55 -1.82 -25.56 1.70
C THR A 55 -2.90 -24.70 1.04
N GLY A 56 -4.09 -25.29 0.82
CA GLY A 56 -5.22 -24.55 0.25
C GLY A 56 -5.25 -24.46 -1.28
N GLY A 57 -4.55 -25.37 -1.97
CA GLY A 57 -4.53 -25.43 -3.43
C GLY A 57 -5.92 -25.41 -4.06
N GLY A 58 -6.09 -24.56 -5.08
CA GLY A 58 -7.36 -24.37 -5.79
C GLY A 58 -8.29 -23.31 -5.18
N ASP A 59 -8.04 -22.89 -3.94
CA ASP A 59 -8.85 -21.88 -3.27
C ASP A 59 -8.35 -20.46 -3.57
N PRO A 60 -9.16 -19.60 -4.22
CA PRO A 60 -8.76 -18.24 -4.53
C PRO A 60 -8.53 -17.38 -3.28
N ASP A 61 -8.95 -17.76 -2.08
CA ASP A 61 -8.65 -17.05 -0.83
C ASP A 61 -7.44 -17.60 -0.07
N THR A 62 -6.55 -18.27 -0.80
CA THR A 62 -5.22 -18.66 -0.34
C THR A 62 -4.14 -18.03 -1.22
N ALA A 63 -3.07 -17.53 -0.62
CA ALA A 63 -1.94 -16.95 -1.36
C ALA A 63 -0.61 -17.38 -0.76
N ALA A 64 0.38 -17.62 -1.64
CA ALA A 64 1.78 -17.67 -1.27
C ALA A 64 2.41 -16.31 -1.63
N VAL A 65 3.11 -15.70 -0.69
CA VAL A 65 3.64 -14.34 -0.80
C VAL A 65 5.11 -14.27 -0.43
N VAL A 66 5.92 -13.68 -1.31
CA VAL A 66 7.33 -13.38 -1.05
C VAL A 66 7.55 -11.89 -1.27
N THR A 67 8.11 -11.20 -0.28
CA THR A 67 8.53 -9.80 -0.46
C THR A 67 10.04 -9.73 -0.56
N VAL A 68 10.56 -9.20 -1.66
CA VAL A 68 11.99 -9.02 -1.90
C VAL A 68 12.31 -7.55 -2.17
N PRO A 69 13.55 -7.08 -1.90
CA PRO A 69 13.96 -5.75 -2.33
C PRO A 69 13.75 -5.59 -3.83
N SER A 70 13.17 -4.49 -4.29
CA SER A 70 12.84 -4.31 -5.72
C SER A 70 14.07 -4.35 -6.64
N ARG A 71 15.28 -4.16 -6.09
CA ARG A 71 16.56 -4.25 -6.80
C ARG A 71 17.18 -5.65 -6.80
N ALA A 72 16.58 -6.64 -6.12
CA ALA A 72 17.06 -8.01 -6.10
C ALA A 72 16.67 -8.75 -7.40
N VAL A 73 17.28 -8.35 -8.53
CA VAL A 73 16.92 -8.85 -9.87
C VAL A 73 17.05 -10.38 -9.99
N ALA A 74 18.03 -10.98 -9.31
CA ALA A 74 18.20 -12.43 -9.29
C ALA A 74 16.99 -13.16 -8.65
N ALA A 75 16.35 -12.57 -7.65
CA ALA A 75 15.15 -13.14 -7.04
C ALA A 75 13.95 -13.12 -8.01
N ALA A 76 13.86 -12.10 -8.88
CA ALA A 76 12.77 -11.98 -9.84
C ALA A 76 12.74 -13.17 -10.83
N ASP A 77 13.90 -13.57 -11.37
CA ASP A 77 14.00 -14.74 -12.26
C ASP A 77 13.49 -16.01 -11.58
N VAL A 78 13.95 -16.27 -10.36
CA VAL A 78 13.54 -17.45 -9.57
C VAL A 78 12.04 -17.42 -9.31
N LEU A 79 11.50 -16.30 -8.83
CA LEU A 79 10.08 -16.16 -8.52
C LEU A 79 9.19 -16.36 -9.75
N VAL A 80 9.59 -15.85 -10.92
CA VAL A 80 8.86 -16.07 -12.20
C VAL A 80 8.86 -17.55 -12.58
N ARG A 81 10.01 -18.25 -12.47
CA ARG A 81 10.07 -19.70 -12.75
C ARG A 81 9.19 -20.53 -11.83
N HIS A 82 8.96 -20.05 -10.61
CA HIS A 82 8.01 -20.61 -9.65
C HIS A 82 6.57 -20.11 -9.83
N GLY A 83 6.26 -19.33 -10.87
CA GLY A 83 4.90 -18.91 -11.17
C GLY A 83 4.36 -17.81 -10.24
N PHE A 84 5.22 -17.05 -9.58
CA PHE A 84 4.83 -15.85 -8.85
C PHE A 84 4.72 -14.65 -9.82
N ALA A 85 3.70 -13.82 -9.60
CA ALA A 85 3.53 -12.55 -10.28
C ALA A 85 3.93 -11.38 -9.34
N PRO A 86 4.59 -10.32 -9.83
CA PRO A 86 4.86 -9.14 -9.03
C PRO A 86 3.62 -8.25 -9.00
N LEU A 87 2.96 -8.13 -7.84
CA LEU A 87 1.64 -7.48 -7.79
C LEU A 87 1.61 -6.19 -6.98
N LEU A 88 2.44 -6.05 -5.95
CA LEU A 88 2.40 -4.91 -5.04
C LEU A 88 3.81 -4.37 -4.82
N VAL A 89 3.95 -3.05 -4.79
CA VAL A 89 5.21 -2.38 -4.47
C VAL A 89 5.04 -1.58 -3.19
N THR A 90 5.91 -1.82 -2.21
CA THR A 90 6.16 -0.86 -1.14
C THR A 90 7.12 0.19 -1.68
N ALA A 91 6.63 1.39 -1.96
CA ALA A 91 7.42 2.49 -2.50
C ALA A 91 7.80 3.47 -1.39
N ALA A 92 8.95 4.12 -1.53
CA ALA A 92 9.47 5.08 -0.56
C ALA A 92 9.68 6.46 -1.19
N ARG A 93 9.25 7.51 -0.50
CA ARG A 93 9.53 8.91 -0.81
C ARG A 93 10.33 9.54 0.33
N LEU A 94 11.44 10.19 -0.02
CA LEU A 94 12.21 11.03 0.90
C LEU A 94 11.70 12.49 0.86
N PRO A 95 11.93 13.29 1.91
CA PRO A 95 11.52 14.69 1.95
C PRO A 95 12.01 15.51 0.76
N GLY A 96 11.21 16.48 0.32
CA GLY A 96 11.54 17.36 -0.79
C GLY A 96 11.59 16.67 -2.18
N ARG A 97 11.11 15.43 -2.31
CA ARG A 97 11.01 14.73 -3.59
C ARG A 97 9.61 14.83 -4.18
N GLY A 98 9.53 14.69 -5.50
CA GLY A 98 8.28 14.73 -6.26
C GLY A 98 8.02 16.07 -6.94
N ARG A 99 6.98 16.12 -7.76
CA ARG A 99 6.54 17.34 -8.44
C ARG A 99 5.66 18.14 -7.48
N ALA A 100 5.87 19.44 -7.39
CA ALA A 100 4.93 20.31 -6.70
C ALA A 100 3.55 20.20 -7.38
N GLY A 101 2.52 19.84 -6.62
CA GLY A 101 1.13 19.93 -7.07
C GLY A 101 0.79 21.40 -7.27
N GLY A 102 0.48 21.79 -8.52
CA GLY A 102 0.26 23.18 -8.94
C GLY A 102 -1.08 23.37 -9.64
N GLY A 103 -2.18 23.02 -8.97
CA GLY A 103 -3.54 23.21 -9.51
C GLY A 103 -4.43 24.00 -8.56
N ALA A 104 -5.45 24.66 -9.12
CA ALA A 104 -6.48 25.42 -8.40
C ALA A 104 -7.50 24.53 -7.64
N VAL A 105 -7.19 23.25 -7.43
CA VAL A 105 -8.07 22.32 -6.69
C VAL A 105 -7.94 22.64 -5.20
N GLY A 106 -9.06 22.99 -4.56
CA GLY A 106 -9.12 23.19 -3.12
C GLY A 106 -8.87 21.88 -2.40
N VAL A 107 -7.94 21.90 -1.44
CA VAL A 107 -7.68 20.78 -0.52
C VAL A 107 -7.94 21.28 0.89
N ARG A 108 -8.74 20.54 1.65
CA ARG A 108 -9.05 20.83 3.05
C ARG A 108 -9.03 19.57 3.88
N GLU A 109 -8.98 19.73 5.20
CA GLU A 109 -9.09 18.62 6.13
C GLU A 109 -10.43 17.87 5.96
N LEU A 110 -10.38 16.56 6.15
CA LEU A 110 -11.56 15.71 6.22
C LEU A 110 -12.35 16.08 7.49
N VAL A 111 -13.66 16.29 7.36
CA VAL A 111 -14.55 16.52 8.50
C VAL A 111 -15.61 15.44 8.61
N ALA A 112 -16.32 15.36 9.74
CA ALA A 112 -17.34 14.35 9.97
C ALA A 112 -18.46 14.33 8.91
N ALA A 113 -18.79 15.49 8.33
CA ALA A 113 -19.77 15.60 7.25
C ALA A 113 -19.34 14.90 5.95
N ASP A 114 -18.03 14.65 5.76
CA ASP A 114 -17.50 13.99 4.57
C ASP A 114 -17.50 12.45 4.67
N LEU A 115 -17.86 11.87 5.82
CA LEU A 115 -17.68 10.44 6.10
C LEU A 115 -18.24 9.54 4.99
N ASP A 116 -19.47 9.79 4.55
CA ASP A 116 -20.12 8.98 3.52
C ASP A 116 -19.41 9.12 2.16
N ALA A 117 -18.99 10.34 1.79
CA ALA A 117 -18.24 10.59 0.56
C ALA A 117 -16.86 9.94 0.60
N ALA A 118 -16.19 9.99 1.75
CA ALA A 118 -14.88 9.40 1.98
C ALA A 118 -14.93 7.86 1.89
N VAL A 119 -15.91 7.22 2.51
CA VAL A 119 -16.13 5.77 2.42
C VAL A 119 -16.41 5.36 0.97
N ALA A 120 -17.24 6.12 0.26
CA ALA A 120 -17.55 5.84 -1.15
C ALA A 120 -16.30 5.95 -2.06
N LEU A 121 -15.45 6.95 -1.85
CA LEU A 121 -14.16 7.11 -2.55
C LEU A 121 -13.18 5.96 -2.24
N HIS A 122 -13.12 5.55 -0.97
CA HIS A 122 -12.27 4.43 -0.56
C HIS A 122 -12.74 3.12 -1.21
N LEU A 123 -14.04 2.84 -1.16
CA LEU A 123 -14.63 1.64 -1.76
C LEU A 123 -14.49 1.62 -3.29
N GLU A 124 -14.59 2.78 -3.95
CA GLU A 124 -14.29 2.90 -5.38
C GLU A 124 -12.83 2.52 -5.69
N THR A 125 -11.89 2.89 -4.81
CA THR A 125 -10.49 2.52 -4.92
C THR A 125 -10.29 1.01 -4.73
N VAL A 126 -10.91 0.42 -3.71
CA VAL A 126 -10.90 -1.04 -3.48
C VAL A 126 -11.40 -1.81 -4.71
N ARG A 127 -12.52 -1.38 -5.28
CA ARG A 127 -13.11 -1.99 -6.50
C ARG A 127 -12.21 -1.85 -7.71
N PHE A 128 -11.54 -0.71 -7.84
CA PHE A 128 -10.60 -0.48 -8.94
C PHE A 128 -9.37 -1.38 -8.79
N ASP A 129 -8.77 -1.42 -7.60
CA ASP A 129 -7.56 -2.20 -7.34
C ASP A 129 -7.78 -3.70 -7.27
N GLY A 130 -9.02 -4.15 -6.98
CA GLY A 130 -9.40 -5.57 -7.01
C GLY A 130 -9.19 -6.25 -8.37
N ARG A 131 -9.01 -5.47 -9.43
CA ARG A 131 -8.71 -5.96 -10.80
C ARG A 131 -7.26 -6.39 -11.00
N PHE A 132 -6.39 -6.12 -10.02
CA PHE A 132 -4.94 -6.35 -10.10
C PHE A 132 -4.43 -7.52 -9.26
N GLY A 133 -5.33 -8.30 -8.66
CA GLY A 133 -5.02 -9.62 -8.08
C GLY A 133 -4.61 -9.67 -6.60
N MET A 134 -4.41 -8.52 -5.95
CA MET A 134 -4.16 -8.45 -4.50
C MET A 134 -5.44 -8.19 -3.71
N VAL A 135 -6.08 -7.06 -3.99
CA VAL A 135 -7.25 -6.55 -3.26
C VAL A 135 -8.47 -7.42 -3.54
N THR A 136 -9.33 -7.63 -2.54
CA THR A 136 -10.58 -8.38 -2.67
C THR A 136 -11.65 -7.65 -1.88
N GLU A 137 -12.67 -7.09 -2.57
CA GLU A 137 -13.83 -6.52 -1.89
C GLU A 137 -14.55 -7.62 -1.11
N ARG A 138 -14.84 -7.35 0.16
CA ARG A 138 -15.57 -8.25 1.07
C ARG A 138 -16.94 -7.67 1.38
N PRO A 139 -17.95 -8.50 1.75
CA PRO A 139 -19.24 -7.99 2.21
C PRO A 139 -19.11 -6.95 3.34
N SER A 140 -18.13 -7.13 4.23
CA SER A 140 -17.81 -6.26 5.37
C SER A 140 -17.03 -4.98 4.99
N SER A 141 -16.53 -4.85 3.75
CA SER A 141 -15.56 -3.80 3.40
C SER A 141 -16.13 -2.40 3.63
N ALA A 142 -17.37 -2.12 3.24
CA ALA A 142 -17.96 -0.79 3.42
C ALA A 142 -18.03 -0.38 4.91
N ASP A 143 -18.45 -1.31 5.78
CA ASP A 143 -18.61 -1.05 7.21
C ASP A 143 -17.24 -0.88 7.90
N ARG A 144 -16.29 -1.77 7.60
CA ARG A 144 -14.91 -1.68 8.12
C ARG A 144 -14.19 -0.43 7.66
N LEU A 145 -14.41 0.01 6.42
CA LEU A 145 -13.85 1.26 5.91
C LEU A 145 -14.50 2.47 6.57
N ARG A 146 -15.81 2.43 6.87
CA ARG A 146 -16.48 3.48 7.65
C ARG A 146 -15.90 3.59 9.06
N GLU A 147 -15.76 2.47 9.76
CA GLU A 147 -15.12 2.44 11.10
C GLU A 147 -13.69 3.01 11.04
N HIS A 148 -12.91 2.63 10.02
CA HIS A 148 -11.57 3.14 9.83
C HIS A 148 -11.54 4.66 9.60
N VAL A 149 -12.37 5.17 8.68
CA VAL A 149 -12.43 6.61 8.38
C VAL A 149 -12.94 7.41 9.58
N ALA A 150 -13.90 6.89 10.34
CA ALA A 150 -14.33 7.49 11.59
C ALA A 150 -13.18 7.59 12.60
N ALA A 151 -12.39 6.52 12.76
CA ALA A 151 -11.21 6.54 13.63
C ALA A 151 -10.11 7.52 13.17
N LEU A 152 -10.05 7.89 11.87
CA LEU A 152 -9.15 8.95 11.41
C LEU A 152 -9.61 10.34 11.84
N LEU A 153 -10.93 10.57 11.92
CA LEU A 153 -11.53 11.82 12.37
C LEU A 153 -11.32 12.07 13.87
N ASP A 154 -11.11 11.00 14.64
CA ASP A 154 -10.86 11.07 16.09
C ASP A 154 -9.39 11.29 16.45
N ARG A 155 -8.49 11.43 15.47
CA ARG A 155 -7.06 11.68 15.71
C ARG A 155 -6.81 13.16 16.00
N ASP A 156 -5.92 13.43 16.95
CA ASP A 156 -5.54 14.79 17.35
C ASP A 156 -4.84 15.56 16.21
N GLU A 157 -3.95 14.89 15.48
CA GLU A 157 -3.27 15.50 14.33
C GLU A 157 -4.01 15.22 13.00
N PRO A 158 -4.25 16.26 12.18
CA PRO A 158 -4.82 16.09 10.85
C PRO A 158 -3.99 15.15 9.98
N CYS A 159 -4.60 14.04 9.59
CA CYS A 159 -3.96 13.01 8.78
C CYS A 159 -4.80 12.59 7.56
N ALA A 160 -5.93 13.24 7.33
CA ALA A 160 -6.83 12.97 6.21
C ALA A 160 -7.32 14.28 5.57
N TRP A 161 -7.38 14.29 4.25
CA TRP A 161 -7.78 15.46 3.47
C TRP A 161 -8.68 15.07 2.31
N VAL A 162 -9.60 15.98 1.98
CA VAL A 162 -10.44 15.89 0.79
C VAL A 162 -10.05 16.98 -0.20
N ALA A 163 -10.20 16.65 -1.48
CA ALA A 163 -10.09 17.61 -2.55
C ALA A 163 -11.49 17.87 -3.13
N GLU A 164 -11.81 19.15 -3.34
CA GLU A 164 -13.13 19.56 -3.80
C GLU A 164 -13.11 20.07 -5.23
N VAL A 165 -14.13 19.70 -6.00
CA VAL A 165 -14.38 20.23 -7.34
C VAL A 165 -15.84 20.66 -7.41
N GLY A 166 -16.10 21.96 -7.60
CA GLY A 166 -17.47 22.48 -7.63
C GLY A 166 -18.23 22.38 -6.31
N GLY A 167 -17.51 22.34 -5.17
CA GLY A 167 -18.09 22.21 -3.83
C GLY A 167 -18.32 20.77 -3.37
N GLU A 168 -18.04 19.78 -4.21
CA GLU A 168 -18.23 18.36 -3.91
C GLU A 168 -16.89 17.63 -3.70
N PRO A 169 -16.79 16.68 -2.75
CA PRO A 169 -15.61 15.84 -2.57
C PRO A 169 -15.29 14.98 -3.81
N ALA A 170 -14.19 15.32 -4.48
CA ALA A 170 -13.70 14.66 -5.69
C ALA A 170 -12.55 13.67 -5.44
N GLY A 171 -11.89 13.76 -4.29
CA GLY A 171 -10.82 12.85 -3.90
C GLY A 171 -10.57 12.84 -2.41
N LEU A 172 -9.95 11.77 -1.93
CA LEU A 172 -9.60 11.51 -0.53
C LEU A 172 -8.15 11.06 -0.45
N LEU A 173 -7.43 11.53 0.56
CA LEU A 173 -6.12 11.00 0.94
C LEU A 173 -6.06 10.91 2.46
N TYR A 174 -5.51 9.82 2.99
CA TYR A 174 -5.09 9.79 4.39
C TYR A 174 -3.72 9.14 4.57
N CYS A 175 -3.11 9.47 5.71
CA CYS A 175 -1.83 8.96 6.15
C CYS A 175 -1.94 8.41 7.58
N ASP A 176 -1.15 7.37 7.87
CA ASP A 176 -0.76 7.03 9.22
C ASP A 176 0.55 7.77 9.53
N LEU A 177 0.50 8.65 10.52
CA LEU A 177 1.63 9.42 11.03
C LEU A 177 2.62 8.50 11.80
N PRO A 178 3.83 8.98 12.15
CA PRO A 178 4.70 8.25 13.08
C PRO A 178 3.94 7.81 14.34
N GLY A 179 4.15 6.58 14.81
CA GLY A 179 3.38 5.96 15.89
C GLY A 179 2.15 5.18 15.42
N HIS A 180 1.48 5.62 14.35
CA HIS A 180 0.41 4.85 13.70
C HIS A 180 0.91 3.97 12.54
N SER A 181 2.11 4.24 12.03
CA SER A 181 2.73 3.53 10.89
C SER A 181 3.81 2.51 11.30
N ASP A 182 3.89 2.16 12.58
CA ASP A 182 4.92 1.25 13.12
C ASP A 182 4.88 -0.15 12.49
N TRP A 183 3.69 -0.60 12.08
CA TRP A 183 3.48 -1.88 11.41
C TRP A 183 4.28 -2.04 10.10
N ILE A 184 4.60 -0.93 9.42
CA ILE A 184 5.39 -0.93 8.16
C ILE A 184 6.81 -0.39 8.35
N ALA A 185 7.12 0.22 9.50
CA ALA A 185 8.39 0.90 9.74
C ALA A 185 9.61 -0.02 9.56
N GLY A 186 9.46 -1.33 9.83
CA GLY A 186 10.49 -2.35 9.60
C GLY A 186 10.97 -2.49 8.15
N ARG A 187 10.22 -1.96 7.16
CA ARG A 187 10.60 -2.01 5.72
C ARG A 187 11.70 -1.03 5.34
N THR A 188 12.13 -0.16 6.24
CA THR A 188 13.18 0.84 5.96
C THR A 188 14.01 1.08 7.21
N ARG A 189 15.25 1.53 7.05
CA ARG A 189 16.07 2.03 8.17
C ARG A 189 15.88 3.52 8.46
N VAL A 190 15.23 4.26 7.57
CA VAL A 190 15.00 5.70 7.73
C VAL A 190 13.83 5.96 8.68
N ARG A 191 13.97 6.99 9.52
CA ARG A 191 13.00 7.39 10.55
C ARG A 191 12.88 8.93 10.57
N PRO A 192 11.75 9.49 11.05
CA PRO A 192 10.47 8.83 11.32
C PRO A 192 9.79 8.31 10.04
N VAL A 193 8.92 7.31 10.16
CA VAL A 193 8.14 6.77 9.04
C VAL A 193 6.73 7.34 9.11
N ALA A 194 6.17 7.72 7.97
CA ALA A 194 4.73 7.83 7.78
C ALA A 194 4.30 6.86 6.67
N TYR A 195 3.04 6.46 6.68
CA TYR A 195 2.46 5.61 5.65
C TYR A 195 1.29 6.33 4.97
N LEU A 196 1.33 6.47 3.64
CA LEU A 196 0.19 6.97 2.88
C LEU A 196 -0.73 5.78 2.59
N GLY A 197 -1.87 5.73 3.29
CA GLY A 197 -2.77 4.57 3.28
C GLY A 197 -3.72 4.54 2.08
N LEU A 198 -4.18 5.70 1.65
CA LEU A 198 -5.06 5.82 0.49
C LEU A 198 -4.79 7.12 -0.25
N LEU A 199 -4.89 7.06 -1.58
CA LEU A 199 -5.28 8.20 -2.40
C LEU A 199 -6.31 7.70 -3.42
N GLY A 200 -7.55 8.17 -3.27
CA GLY A 200 -8.66 7.87 -4.16
C GLY A 200 -9.16 9.14 -4.87
N VAL A 201 -9.48 9.03 -6.16
CA VAL A 201 -10.10 10.11 -6.94
C VAL A 201 -11.27 9.53 -7.73
N ARG A 202 -12.42 10.20 -7.66
CA ARG A 202 -13.62 9.87 -8.45
C ARG A 202 -13.25 9.70 -9.92
N ALA A 203 -13.76 8.66 -10.57
CA ALA A 203 -13.46 8.34 -11.96
C ALA A 203 -13.56 9.54 -12.92
N GLU A 204 -14.60 10.35 -12.81
CA GLU A 204 -14.88 11.53 -13.63
C GLU A 204 -13.87 12.68 -13.44
N HIS A 205 -13.12 12.68 -12.33
CA HIS A 205 -12.13 13.71 -11.99
C HIS A 205 -10.68 13.25 -12.17
N ARG A 206 -10.44 12.01 -12.62
CA ARG A 206 -9.09 11.49 -12.90
C ARG A 206 -8.45 12.23 -14.08
N GLY A 207 -7.13 12.38 -14.04
CA GLY A 207 -6.38 13.13 -15.04
C GLY A 207 -6.51 14.66 -14.96
N ARG A 208 -7.29 15.19 -14.00
CA ARG A 208 -7.53 16.64 -13.82
C ARG A 208 -6.71 17.29 -12.70
N GLY A 209 -5.70 16.59 -12.17
CA GLY A 209 -4.80 17.12 -11.15
C GLY A 209 -5.27 16.95 -9.69
N VAL A 210 -6.46 16.41 -9.41
CA VAL A 210 -6.98 16.19 -8.04
C VAL A 210 -6.00 15.37 -7.19
N GLY A 211 -5.53 14.22 -7.69
CA GLY A 211 -4.58 13.39 -6.97
C GLY A 211 -3.24 14.08 -6.73
N ALA A 212 -2.75 14.88 -7.68
CA ALA A 212 -1.50 15.63 -7.52
C ALA A 212 -1.65 16.76 -6.47
N ALA A 213 -2.82 17.39 -6.38
CA ALA A 213 -3.11 18.39 -5.34
C ALA A 213 -3.12 17.75 -3.94
N LEU A 214 -3.82 16.62 -3.76
CA LEU A 214 -3.84 15.86 -2.51
C LEU A 214 -2.45 15.40 -2.09
N ALA A 215 -1.72 14.72 -3.00
CA ALA A 215 -0.37 14.23 -2.71
C ALA A 215 0.58 15.38 -2.35
N GLY A 216 0.56 16.47 -3.14
CA GLY A 216 1.40 17.64 -2.88
C GLY A 216 1.08 18.33 -1.55
N HIS A 217 -0.19 18.38 -1.15
CA HIS A 217 -0.59 18.89 0.16
C HIS A 217 -0.08 18.01 1.29
N ALA A 218 -0.40 16.71 1.26
CA ALA A 218 0.02 15.76 2.28
C ALA A 218 1.55 15.69 2.42
N HIS A 219 2.28 15.69 1.30
CA HIS A 219 3.75 15.71 1.32
C HIS A 219 4.32 16.97 1.97
N ARG A 220 3.74 18.16 1.74
CA ARG A 220 4.17 19.38 2.42
C ARG A 220 3.94 19.31 3.92
N VAL A 221 2.78 18.79 4.34
CA VAL A 221 2.47 18.59 5.77
C VAL A 221 3.47 17.63 6.41
N LEU A 222 3.71 16.47 5.80
CA LEU A 222 4.64 15.46 6.32
C LEU A 222 6.10 15.94 6.33
N ASP A 223 6.53 16.62 5.27
CA ASP A 223 7.87 17.20 5.18
C ASP A 223 8.05 18.30 6.26
N GLY A 224 7.03 19.14 6.48
CA GLY A 224 7.02 20.16 7.54
C GLY A 224 7.01 19.59 8.96
N ALA A 225 6.41 18.41 9.16
CA ALA A 225 6.41 17.67 10.41
C ALA A 225 7.72 16.88 10.66
N GLY A 226 8.70 16.95 9.75
CA GLY A 226 10.00 16.29 9.91
C GLY A 226 9.97 14.77 9.69
N VAL A 227 8.98 14.25 8.96
CA VAL A 227 8.95 12.82 8.57
C VAL A 227 10.17 12.49 7.71
N GLY A 228 10.92 11.45 8.06
CA GLY A 228 12.14 11.07 7.35
C GLY A 228 11.89 10.26 6.08
N VAL A 229 10.78 9.51 6.02
CA VAL A 229 10.36 8.75 4.84
C VAL A 229 8.86 8.49 4.86
N VAL A 230 8.23 8.64 3.69
CA VAL A 230 6.84 8.22 3.47
C VAL A 230 6.85 6.90 2.69
N LEU A 231 6.21 5.88 3.23
CA LEU A 231 5.96 4.61 2.55
C LEU A 231 4.53 4.57 2.00
N LEU A 232 4.32 3.83 0.93
CA LEU A 232 2.98 3.46 0.47
C LEU A 232 3.01 2.11 -0.23
N HIS A 233 1.84 1.50 -0.36
CA HIS A 233 1.64 0.40 -1.29
C HIS A 233 0.92 0.91 -2.55
N HIS A 234 1.35 0.40 -3.71
CA HIS A 234 0.56 0.51 -4.93
C HIS A 234 0.62 -0.79 -5.72
N ALA A 235 -0.48 -1.12 -6.40
CA ALA A 235 -0.51 -2.27 -7.29
C ALA A 235 0.39 -2.00 -8.50
N LEU A 236 1.41 -2.85 -8.69
CA LEU A 236 2.38 -2.72 -9.79
C LEU A 236 1.71 -2.68 -11.19
N PRO A 237 0.71 -3.54 -11.50
CA PRO A 237 0.09 -3.51 -12.83
C PRO A 237 -0.95 -2.40 -12.99
N ASN A 238 -1.22 -1.58 -11.95
CA ASN A 238 -2.17 -0.48 -12.06
C ASN A 238 -1.59 0.64 -12.95
N PRO A 239 -2.14 0.88 -14.16
CA PRO A 239 -1.56 1.80 -15.13
C PRO A 239 -1.74 3.27 -14.74
N LEU A 240 -2.58 3.57 -13.74
CA LEU A 240 -2.78 4.92 -13.23
C LEU A 240 -1.86 5.18 -12.03
N SER A 241 -1.83 4.24 -11.08
CA SER A 241 -1.14 4.38 -9.80
C SER A 241 0.38 4.35 -9.95
N THR A 242 0.93 3.37 -10.68
CA THR A 242 2.37 3.20 -10.86
C THR A 242 3.09 4.43 -11.43
N PRO A 243 2.70 4.97 -12.60
CA PRO A 243 3.37 6.17 -13.13
C PRO A 243 3.09 7.40 -12.26
N PHE A 244 1.90 7.50 -11.65
CA PHE A 244 1.57 8.61 -10.76
C PHE A 244 2.52 8.69 -9.57
N TRP A 245 2.68 7.60 -8.80
CA TRP A 245 3.52 7.62 -7.60
C TRP A 245 5.00 7.84 -7.91
N TYR A 246 5.51 7.28 -8.99
CA TYR A 246 6.88 7.57 -9.44
C TYR A 246 7.04 9.05 -9.84
N GLY A 247 6.03 9.66 -10.47
CA GLY A 247 5.97 11.10 -10.72
C GLY A 247 5.91 11.95 -9.44
N GLN A 248 5.35 11.41 -8.35
CA GLN A 248 5.34 12.03 -7.01
C GLN A 248 6.63 11.80 -6.21
N GLY A 249 7.69 11.28 -6.84
CA GLY A 249 9.00 11.12 -6.21
C GLY A 249 9.16 9.86 -5.35
N TYR A 250 8.20 8.94 -5.41
CA TYR A 250 8.36 7.62 -4.84
C TYR A 250 9.28 6.77 -5.73
N ARG A 251 10.04 5.88 -5.11
CA ARG A 251 10.80 4.83 -5.79
C ARG A 251 10.46 3.46 -5.21
N PRO A 252 10.47 2.38 -6.00
CA PRO A 252 10.21 1.04 -5.49
C PRO A 252 11.31 0.64 -4.50
N LEU A 253 10.91 0.22 -3.30
CA LEU A 253 11.83 -0.28 -2.26
C LEU A 253 11.71 -1.80 -2.12
N TRP A 254 10.48 -2.28 -2.03
CA TRP A 254 10.16 -3.70 -2.00
C TRP A 254 9.11 -4.05 -3.04
N THR A 255 9.24 -5.25 -3.61
CA THR A 255 8.23 -5.85 -4.46
C THR A 255 7.69 -7.09 -3.78
N THR A 256 6.39 -7.14 -3.60
CA THR A 256 5.66 -8.31 -3.12
C THR A 256 5.18 -9.10 -4.32
N TRP A 257 5.61 -10.35 -4.35
CA TRP A 257 5.31 -11.35 -5.36
C TRP A 257 4.29 -12.32 -4.79
N GLN A 258 3.30 -12.68 -5.60
CA GLN A 258 2.21 -13.54 -5.18
C GLN A 258 1.97 -14.68 -6.16
N ARG A 259 1.67 -15.86 -5.62
CA ARG A 259 1.03 -16.97 -6.31
C ARG A 259 -0.31 -17.26 -5.63
N ARG A 260 -1.40 -17.17 -6.38
CA ARG A 260 -2.79 -17.27 -5.88
C ARG A 260 -3.63 -18.10 -6.86
N PRO A 261 -4.24 -19.24 -6.47
CA PRO A 261 -4.17 -19.90 -5.15
C PRO A 261 -2.75 -20.29 -4.69
N ALA A 262 -2.59 -20.56 -3.39
CA ALA A 262 -1.35 -21.13 -2.84
C ALA A 262 -1.22 -22.61 -3.25
N ARG A 263 -0.51 -22.86 -4.35
CA ARG A 263 -0.18 -24.20 -4.87
C ARG A 263 1.29 -24.26 -5.19
#